data_AF-A0ABD2D4B7-F1
#
_entry.id   AF-A0ABD2D4B7-F1
#
_cell.length_a   1.000
_cell.length_b   1.000
_cell.length_c   1.000
_cell.angle_alpha   90.00
_cell.angle_beta   90.00
_cell.angle_gamma   90.00
#
_symmetry.space_group_name_H-M   'P 1'
#
loop_
_entity.id
_entity.type
_entity.pdbx_description
1 polymer ?
#
loop_
_entity_poly.entity_id
_entity_poly.type
_entity_poly.pdbx_seq_one_letter_code
_entity_poly.pdbx_strand_id
1 'polypeptide(L)'
;VWGRYVKKLGDFAKPENIDLAVQCLNELITNALHHIPDVITYLSRLRNQSVFNFCAIPQVMAIATLAACYNNQQVFKGVVKIRKGQAVTLMMDATNMPAVKAIIYQYMEEIYHRIPSSDPSSIKTRQIISTIRTQNLPNCQLISRSHYSPIYLSFVMLLAALSWQYLSTLSQVTEDYVQTGEH
;
A
#
# COMPACT_ATOMS: atom_id res chain seq x y z
N VAL A 1 -24.54 -13.98 -2.37
CA VAL A 1 -24.18 -12.55 -2.20
C VAL A 1 -24.72 -11.70 -3.34
N TRP A 2 -24.20 -11.86 -4.57
CA TRP A 2 -24.54 -11.02 -5.74
C TRP A 2 -26.04 -10.92 -6.08
N GLY A 3 -26.84 -11.96 -5.84
CA GLY A 3 -28.29 -11.96 -6.11
C GLY A 3 -29.11 -10.95 -5.30
N ARG A 4 -28.53 -10.32 -4.27
CA ARG A 4 -29.15 -9.19 -3.55
C ARG A 4 -28.96 -7.84 -4.26
N TYR A 5 -28.03 -7.75 -5.20
CA TYR A 5 -27.66 -6.51 -5.87
C TYR A 5 -28.18 -6.48 -7.31
N VAL A 6 -28.07 -7.58 -8.05
CA VAL A 6 -28.50 -7.69 -9.44
C VAL A 6 -29.16 -9.03 -9.73
N LYS A 7 -29.97 -9.09 -10.79
CA LYS A 7 -30.68 -10.32 -11.20
C LYS A 7 -29.74 -11.35 -11.84
N LYS A 8 -28.75 -10.90 -12.62
CA LYS A 8 -27.72 -11.76 -13.22
C LYS A 8 -26.34 -11.20 -12.92
N LEU A 9 -25.36 -12.07 -12.65
CA LEU A 9 -23.99 -11.63 -12.33
C LEU A 9 -23.36 -10.75 -13.43
N GLY A 10 -23.65 -11.03 -14.71
CA GLY A 10 -23.17 -10.24 -15.83
C GLY A 10 -23.72 -8.81 -15.89
N ASP A 11 -24.77 -8.49 -15.12
CA ASP A 11 -25.33 -7.15 -15.06
C ASP A 11 -24.37 -6.15 -14.40
N PHE A 12 -23.38 -6.59 -13.62
CA PHE A 12 -22.34 -5.73 -13.04
C PHE A 12 -21.40 -5.11 -14.07
N ALA A 13 -21.32 -5.65 -15.29
CA ALA A 13 -20.54 -5.04 -16.38
C ALA A 13 -21.23 -3.80 -16.97
N LYS A 14 -22.52 -3.61 -16.67
CA LYS A 14 -23.31 -2.50 -17.21
C LYS A 14 -23.09 -1.22 -16.40
N PRO A 15 -22.85 -0.06 -17.04
CA PRO A 15 -22.57 1.19 -16.34
C PRO A 15 -23.64 1.60 -15.32
N GLU A 16 -24.91 1.32 -15.61
CA GLU A 16 -26.03 1.65 -14.73
C GLU A 16 -26.05 0.88 -13.40
N ASN A 17 -25.33 -0.25 -13.31
CA ASN A 17 -25.26 -1.06 -12.09
C ASN A 17 -23.95 -0.89 -11.33
N ILE A 18 -23.09 0.07 -11.73
CA ILE A 18 -21.73 0.18 -11.19
C ILE A 18 -21.70 0.38 -9.67
N ASP A 19 -22.64 1.15 -9.13
CA ASP A 19 -22.70 1.41 -7.68
C ASP A 19 -23.07 0.13 -6.91
N LEU A 20 -24.05 -0.62 -7.40
CA LEU A 20 -24.46 -1.91 -6.83
C LEU A 20 -23.33 -2.96 -6.97
N ALA A 21 -22.60 -2.92 -8.08
CA ALA A 21 -21.44 -3.76 -8.32
C ALA A 21 -20.35 -3.49 -7.28
N VAL A 22 -20.01 -2.22 -7.05
CA VAL A 22 -19.02 -1.82 -6.04
C VAL A 22 -19.48 -2.19 -4.62
N GLN A 23 -20.74 -2.02 -4.26
CA GLN A 23 -21.24 -2.46 -2.96
C GLN A 23 -21.14 -3.99 -2.78
N CYS A 24 -21.47 -4.76 -3.82
CA CYS A 24 -21.30 -6.22 -3.80
C CYS A 24 -19.81 -6.60 -3.67
N LEU A 25 -18.92 -5.90 -4.38
CA LEU A 25 -17.48 -6.09 -4.30
C LEU A 25 -16.97 -5.83 -2.88
N ASN A 26 -17.39 -4.72 -2.27
CA ASN A 26 -17.02 -4.37 -0.90
C ASN A 26 -17.47 -5.47 0.07
N GLU A 27 -18.70 -5.98 -0.05
CA GLU A 27 -19.17 -7.09 0.81
C GLU A 27 -18.34 -8.37 0.65
N LEU A 28 -17.96 -8.74 -0.58
CA LEU A 28 -17.12 -9.90 -0.84
C LEU A 28 -15.71 -9.72 -0.28
N ILE A 29 -15.14 -8.52 -0.41
CA ILE A 29 -13.84 -8.20 0.21
C ILE A 29 -13.96 -8.27 1.73
N THR A 30 -14.99 -7.67 2.33
CA THR A 30 -15.25 -7.75 3.78
C THR A 30 -15.32 -9.18 4.25
N ASN A 31 -15.98 -10.08 3.50
CA ASN A 31 -16.00 -11.51 3.79
C ASN A 31 -14.56 -12.09 3.78
N ALA A 32 -13.79 -11.83 2.72
CA ALA A 32 -12.40 -12.30 2.61
C ALA A 32 -11.51 -11.82 3.77
N LEU A 33 -11.72 -10.60 4.30
CA LEU A 33 -10.96 -10.08 5.44
C LEU A 33 -11.11 -10.92 6.72
N HIS A 34 -12.19 -11.71 6.85
CA HIS A 34 -12.39 -12.56 8.03
C HIS A 34 -11.36 -13.70 8.13
N HIS A 35 -10.64 -14.03 7.06
CA HIS A 35 -9.60 -15.05 7.07
C HIS A 35 -8.23 -14.54 7.57
N ILE A 36 -8.05 -13.23 7.73
CA ILE A 36 -6.75 -12.66 8.10
C ILE A 36 -6.25 -13.14 9.48
N PRO A 37 -7.09 -13.23 10.54
CA PRO A 37 -6.65 -13.79 11.81
C PRO A 37 -6.11 -15.22 11.70
N ASP A 38 -6.75 -16.06 10.89
CA ASP A 38 -6.31 -17.44 10.64
C ASP A 38 -5.00 -17.48 9.84
N VAL A 39 -4.85 -16.61 8.83
CA VAL A 39 -3.61 -16.46 8.07
C VAL A 39 -2.45 -16.08 8.98
N ILE A 40 -2.64 -15.09 9.85
CA ILE A 40 -1.62 -14.67 10.82
C ILE A 40 -1.27 -15.82 11.77
N THR A 41 -2.28 -16.52 12.28
CA THR A 41 -2.10 -17.67 13.17
C THR A 41 -1.31 -18.78 12.47
N TYR A 42 -1.66 -19.11 11.22
CA TYR A 42 -0.98 -20.12 10.41
C TYR A 42 0.48 -19.75 10.19
N LEU A 43 0.76 -18.54 9.69
CA LEU A 43 2.12 -18.09 9.40
C LEU A 43 3.00 -18.03 10.66
N SER A 44 2.41 -17.69 11.83
CA SER A 44 3.15 -17.63 13.10
C SER A 44 3.68 -18.99 13.58
N ARG A 45 3.11 -20.10 13.07
CA ARG A 45 3.49 -21.47 13.45
C ARG A 45 4.60 -22.04 12.57
N LEU A 46 4.90 -21.42 11.43
CA LEU A 46 5.92 -21.89 10.51
C LEU A 46 7.32 -21.60 11.06
N ARG A 47 8.16 -22.63 11.15
CA ARG A 47 9.53 -22.53 11.70
C ARG A 47 10.61 -22.55 10.61
N ASN A 48 10.34 -23.21 9.48
CA ASN A 48 11.29 -23.27 8.37
C ASN A 48 11.17 -21.99 7.52
N GLN A 49 12.28 -21.28 7.33
CA GLN A 49 12.31 -20.00 6.63
C GLN A 49 11.83 -20.09 5.17
N SER A 50 12.22 -21.14 4.44
CA SER A 50 11.81 -21.32 3.04
C SER A 50 10.31 -21.57 2.94
N VAL A 51 9.76 -22.41 3.83
CA VAL A 51 8.31 -22.67 3.93
C VAL A 51 7.56 -21.40 4.35
N PHE A 52 8.10 -20.63 5.31
CA PHE A 52 7.52 -19.34 5.70
C PHE A 52 7.45 -18.40 4.51
N ASN A 53 8.54 -18.18 3.78
CA ASN A 53 8.58 -17.29 2.62
C ASN A 53 7.58 -17.74 1.54
N PHE A 54 7.55 -19.04 1.24
CA PHE A 54 6.64 -19.63 0.26
C PHE A 54 5.16 -19.37 0.63
N CYS A 55 4.81 -19.50 1.91
CA CYS A 55 3.46 -19.25 2.38
C CYS A 55 3.14 -17.75 2.57
N ALA A 56 4.09 -16.93 3.03
CA ALA A 56 3.85 -15.53 3.38
C ALA A 56 3.72 -14.64 2.14
N ILE A 57 4.54 -14.86 1.11
CA ILE A 57 4.55 -14.05 -0.11
C ILE A 57 3.17 -14.00 -0.78
N PRO A 58 2.47 -15.12 -1.05
CA PRO A 58 1.12 -15.08 -1.60
C PRO A 58 0.12 -14.31 -0.73
N GLN A 59 0.26 -14.38 0.60
CA GLN A 59 -0.67 -13.73 1.54
C GLN A 59 -0.51 -12.21 1.55
N VAL A 60 0.74 -11.70 1.53
CA VAL A 60 0.98 -10.25 1.43
C VAL A 60 0.59 -9.69 0.06
N MET A 61 0.68 -10.51 -0.99
CA MET A 61 0.22 -10.15 -2.34
C MET A 61 -1.31 -10.12 -2.42
N ALA A 62 -1.98 -11.07 -1.76
CA ALA A 62 -3.43 -11.13 -1.68
C ALA A 62 -4.00 -9.90 -0.95
N ILE A 63 -3.44 -9.52 0.22
CA ILE A 63 -3.93 -8.35 0.96
C ILE A 63 -3.71 -7.04 0.19
N ALA A 64 -2.58 -6.90 -0.52
CA ALA A 64 -2.32 -5.76 -1.40
C ALA A 64 -3.33 -5.70 -2.56
N THR A 65 -3.72 -6.86 -3.10
CA THR A 65 -4.73 -6.94 -4.17
C THR A 65 -6.13 -6.63 -3.65
N LEU A 66 -6.50 -7.13 -2.46
CA LEU A 66 -7.77 -6.78 -1.81
C LEU A 66 -7.86 -5.27 -1.58
N ALA A 67 -6.78 -4.63 -1.12
CA ALA A 67 -6.71 -3.18 -1.01
C ALA A 67 -6.88 -2.52 -2.39
N ALA A 68 -6.13 -2.91 -3.41
CA ALA A 68 -6.27 -2.33 -4.76
C ALA A 68 -7.71 -2.46 -5.34
N CYS A 69 -8.42 -3.53 -5.01
CA CYS A 69 -9.80 -3.76 -5.44
C CYS A 69 -10.85 -3.06 -4.57
N TYR A 70 -10.58 -2.75 -3.31
CA TYR A 70 -11.59 -2.20 -2.40
C TYR A 70 -12.13 -0.86 -2.88
N ASN A 71 -13.46 -0.76 -2.94
CA ASN A 71 -14.20 0.40 -3.43
C ASN A 71 -13.74 0.89 -4.83
N ASN A 72 -13.34 -0.03 -5.72
CA ASN A 72 -12.74 0.28 -7.01
C ASN A 72 -13.61 -0.16 -8.19
N GLN A 73 -14.18 0.80 -8.93
CA GLN A 73 -14.98 0.54 -10.12
C GLN A 73 -14.21 -0.13 -11.27
N GLN A 74 -12.88 -0.01 -11.30
CA GLN A 74 -12.04 -0.58 -12.36
C GLN A 74 -12.08 -2.11 -12.38
N VAL A 75 -12.46 -2.75 -11.26
CA VAL A 75 -12.68 -4.21 -11.18
C VAL A 75 -13.74 -4.68 -12.18
N PHE A 76 -14.72 -3.83 -12.51
CA PHE A 76 -15.79 -4.15 -13.46
C PHE A 76 -15.52 -3.68 -14.88
N LYS A 77 -14.44 -2.92 -15.08
CA LYS A 77 -14.05 -2.35 -16.39
C LYS A 77 -12.80 -3.01 -16.97
N GLY A 78 -12.10 -3.82 -16.18
CA GLY A 78 -10.87 -4.47 -16.61
C GLY A 78 -10.15 -5.14 -15.46
N VAL A 79 -8.83 -5.22 -15.59
CA VAL A 79 -7.99 -6.01 -14.69
C VAL A 79 -7.25 -5.10 -13.71
N VAL A 80 -7.60 -5.20 -12.43
CA VAL A 80 -6.86 -4.57 -11.33
C VAL A 80 -5.72 -5.49 -10.91
N LYS A 81 -4.49 -5.00 -11.01
CA LYS A 81 -3.26 -5.71 -10.63
C LYS A 81 -2.33 -4.78 -9.89
N ILE A 82 -1.63 -5.31 -8.89
CA ILE A 82 -0.49 -4.63 -8.27
C ILE A 82 0.66 -4.51 -9.26
N ARG A 83 1.42 -3.40 -9.18
CA ARG A 83 2.53 -3.13 -10.09
C ARG A 83 3.70 -4.09 -9.81
N LYS A 84 4.47 -4.46 -10.83
CA LYS A 84 5.63 -5.37 -10.69
C LYS A 84 6.63 -4.90 -9.62
N GLY A 85 6.93 -3.59 -9.55
CA GLY A 85 7.82 -3.05 -8.53
C GLY A 85 7.28 -3.25 -7.11
N GLN A 86 5.99 -3.01 -6.89
CA GLN A 86 5.32 -3.24 -5.61
C GLN A 86 5.34 -4.72 -5.24
N ALA A 87 5.11 -5.62 -6.20
CA ALA A 87 5.20 -7.06 -5.99
C ALA A 87 6.59 -7.48 -5.52
N VAL A 88 7.65 -6.99 -6.17
CA VAL A 88 9.03 -7.28 -5.77
C VAL A 88 9.32 -6.78 -4.36
N THR A 89 8.90 -5.55 -4.01
CA THR A 89 9.04 -5.05 -2.64
C THR A 89 8.33 -5.95 -1.63
N LEU A 90 7.10 -6.38 -1.89
CA LEU A 90 6.37 -7.29 -1.00
C LEU A 90 7.07 -8.64 -0.85
N MET A 91 7.63 -9.18 -1.93
CA MET A 91 8.39 -10.43 -1.90
C MET A 91 9.66 -10.33 -1.04
N MET A 92 10.37 -9.20 -1.11
CA MET A 92 11.58 -8.96 -0.31
C MET A 92 11.26 -8.67 1.15
N ASP A 93 10.18 -7.94 1.44
CA ASP A 93 9.82 -7.53 2.80
C ASP A 93 9.18 -8.67 3.62
N ALA A 94 8.48 -9.61 2.98
CA ALA A 94 7.70 -10.67 3.64
C ALA A 94 8.53 -11.88 4.15
N THR A 95 9.57 -11.61 4.94
CA THR A 95 10.55 -12.61 5.39
C THR A 95 10.41 -13.02 6.85
N ASN A 96 9.61 -12.30 7.65
CA ASN A 96 9.37 -12.64 9.05
C ASN A 96 7.99 -12.18 9.51
N MET A 97 7.50 -12.73 10.62
CA MET A 97 6.14 -12.46 11.11
C MET A 97 5.88 -10.98 11.45
N PRO A 98 6.79 -10.25 12.13
CA PRO A 98 6.62 -8.80 12.34
C PRO A 98 6.47 -8.02 11.03
N ALA A 99 7.31 -8.28 10.03
CA ALA A 99 7.23 -7.62 8.73
C ALA A 99 5.90 -7.93 8.00
N VAL A 100 5.47 -9.20 8.00
CA VAL A 100 4.18 -9.60 7.41
C VAL A 100 3.01 -8.92 8.13
N LYS A 101 3.02 -8.86 9.46
CA LYS A 101 1.99 -8.14 10.23
C LYS A 101 1.95 -6.66 9.86
N ALA A 102 3.10 -6.00 9.78
CA ALA A 102 3.20 -4.60 9.40
C ALA A 102 2.63 -4.34 7.99
N ILE A 103 2.93 -5.21 7.02
CA ILE A 103 2.37 -5.13 5.66
C ILE A 103 0.85 -5.29 5.68
N ILE A 104 0.34 -6.32 6.37
CA ILE A 104 -1.10 -6.56 6.50
C ILE A 104 -1.79 -5.32 7.09
N TYR A 105 -1.26 -4.77 8.19
CA TYR A 105 -1.83 -3.60 8.82
C TYR A 105 -1.82 -2.36 7.93
N GLN A 106 -0.73 -2.12 7.20
CA GLN A 106 -0.65 -1.00 6.26
C GLN A 106 -1.79 -1.07 5.23
N TYR A 107 -2.03 -2.23 4.61
CA TYR A 107 -3.11 -2.39 3.64
C TYR A 107 -4.51 -2.41 4.29
N MET A 108 -4.63 -2.86 5.54
CA MET A 108 -5.88 -2.73 6.30
C MET A 108 -6.23 -1.27 6.58
N GLU A 109 -5.24 -0.45 6.90
CA GLU A 109 -5.45 0.99 7.09
C GLU A 109 -5.85 1.68 5.78
N GLU A 110 -5.22 1.28 4.66
CA GLU A 110 -5.58 1.76 3.33
C GLU A 110 -7.03 1.40 2.95
N ILE A 111 -7.51 0.21 3.33
CA ILE A 111 -8.92 -0.16 3.16
C ILE A 111 -9.79 0.67 4.11
N TYR A 112 -9.41 0.79 5.39
CA TYR A 112 -10.16 1.50 6.43
C TYR A 112 -10.47 2.96 6.06
N HIS A 113 -9.49 3.67 5.50
CA HIS A 113 -9.65 5.05 5.04
C HIS A 113 -10.49 5.20 3.78
N ARG A 114 -10.67 4.13 3.00
CA ARG A 114 -11.49 4.12 1.77
C ARG A 114 -12.92 3.63 1.97
N ILE A 115 -13.33 3.27 3.18
CA ILE A 115 -14.69 2.80 3.50
C ILE A 115 -15.69 3.96 3.32
N PRO A 116 -16.61 3.90 2.32
CA PRO A 116 -17.66 4.90 2.19
C PRO A 116 -18.65 4.78 3.34
N SER A 117 -19.15 5.91 3.86
CA SER A 117 -20.19 5.91 4.90
C SER A 117 -21.53 5.36 4.39
N SER A 118 -21.79 5.48 3.09
CA SER A 118 -22.99 4.96 2.43
C SER A 118 -22.91 3.47 2.08
N ASP A 119 -21.76 2.82 2.24
CA ASP A 119 -21.60 1.41 1.88
C ASP A 119 -22.37 0.50 2.87
N PRO A 120 -23.21 -0.44 2.39
CA PRO A 120 -23.99 -1.34 3.26
C PRO A 120 -23.13 -2.23 4.16
N SER A 121 -21.88 -2.52 3.77
CA SER A 121 -20.93 -3.35 4.51
C SER A 121 -19.93 -2.53 5.32
N SER A 122 -20.06 -1.20 5.36
CA SER A 122 -19.13 -0.29 6.05
C SER A 122 -18.90 -0.66 7.52
N ILE A 123 -19.99 -0.87 8.28
CA ILE A 123 -19.91 -1.23 9.71
C ILE A 123 -19.18 -2.56 9.90
N LYS A 124 -19.55 -3.59 9.12
CA LYS A 124 -18.92 -4.91 9.18
C LYS A 124 -17.43 -4.85 8.85
N THR A 125 -17.08 -4.05 7.84
CA THR A 125 -15.68 -3.84 7.41
C THR A 125 -14.87 -3.17 8.50
N ARG A 126 -15.41 -2.11 9.14
CA ARG A 126 -14.75 -1.45 10.27
C ARG A 126 -14.58 -2.40 11.45
N GLN A 127 -15.60 -3.20 11.75
CA GLN A 127 -15.55 -4.19 12.83
C GLN A 127 -14.44 -5.22 12.59
N ILE A 128 -14.39 -5.89 11.43
CA ILE A 128 -13.37 -6.91 11.19
C ILE A 128 -11.95 -6.32 11.21
N ILE A 129 -11.74 -5.13 10.64
CA ILE A 129 -10.43 -4.43 10.70
C ILE A 129 -10.06 -4.13 12.15
N SER A 130 -11.02 -3.68 12.97
CA SER A 130 -10.77 -3.42 14.39
C SER A 130 -10.39 -4.70 15.16
N THR A 131 -11.04 -5.83 14.88
CA THR A 131 -10.72 -7.14 15.48
C THR A 131 -9.32 -7.61 15.11
N ILE A 132 -8.94 -7.48 13.84
CA ILE A 132 -7.59 -7.85 13.37
C ILE A 132 -6.52 -7.00 14.07
N ARG A 133 -6.80 -5.71 14.30
CA ARG A 133 -5.90 -4.78 15.00
C ARG A 133 -5.71 -5.18 16.46
N THR A 134 -6.79 -5.48 17.19
CA THR A 134 -6.74 -5.79 18.63
C THR A 134 -6.15 -7.16 18.94
N GLN A 135 -6.42 -8.19 18.13
CA GLN A 135 -5.93 -9.55 18.37
C GLN A 135 -4.41 -9.71 18.23
N ASN A 136 -3.73 -8.73 17.62
CA ASN A 136 -2.35 -8.88 17.17
C ASN A 136 -1.38 -7.86 17.79
N LEU A 137 -1.83 -7.02 18.73
CA LEU A 137 -0.98 -6.16 19.56
C LEU A 137 -0.57 -6.92 20.83
N PRO A 138 0.73 -7.21 21.01
CA PRO A 138 1.38 -6.43 22.06
C PRO A 138 2.69 -5.73 21.67
N ASN A 139 3.28 -5.91 20.48
CA ASN A 139 4.61 -5.30 20.20
C ASN A 139 4.91 -5.07 18.71
N CYS A 140 4.03 -4.41 17.97
CA CYS A 140 4.37 -3.94 16.62
C CYS A 140 4.71 -2.45 16.70
N GLN A 141 6.01 -2.11 16.70
CA GLN A 141 6.43 -0.76 16.37
C GLN A 141 6.00 -0.51 14.93
N LEU A 142 5.04 0.41 14.73
CA LEU A 142 4.70 0.91 13.41
C LEU A 142 5.95 1.58 12.87
N ILE A 143 6.67 0.90 11.97
CA ILE A 143 7.69 1.55 11.17
C ILE A 143 6.93 2.48 10.24
N SER A 144 6.85 3.76 10.63
CA SER A 144 6.43 4.83 9.74
C SER A 144 7.42 4.85 8.58
N ARG A 145 7.04 4.26 7.45
CA ARG A 145 7.75 4.44 6.18
C ARG A 145 7.53 5.91 5.80
N SER A 146 8.41 6.81 6.24
CA SER A 146 8.49 8.13 5.64
C SER A 146 8.92 7.93 4.19
N HIS A 147 7.95 8.01 3.29
CA HIS A 147 8.20 8.01 1.87
C HIS A 147 8.85 9.34 1.51
N TYR A 148 10.16 9.47 1.74
CA TYR A 148 10.93 10.49 1.05
C TYR A 148 10.88 10.11 -0.42
N SER A 149 10.01 10.79 -1.18
CA SER A 149 9.94 10.59 -2.62
C SER A 149 11.35 10.82 -3.19
N PRO A 150 11.87 9.93 -4.06
CA PRO A 150 13.20 10.08 -4.66
C PRO A 150 13.37 11.42 -5.38
N ILE A 151 12.25 12.07 -5.71
CA ILE A 151 12.17 13.43 -6.22
C ILE A 151 12.80 14.45 -5.26
N TYR A 152 12.56 14.36 -3.95
CA TYR A 152 13.15 15.30 -2.98
C TYR A 152 14.67 15.17 -2.89
N LEU A 153 15.19 13.94 -2.93
CA LEU A 153 16.63 13.71 -2.98
C LEU A 153 17.24 14.30 -4.25
N SER A 154 16.57 14.15 -5.40
CA SER A 154 17.04 14.79 -6.63
C SER A 154 17.02 16.31 -6.57
N PHE A 155 16.00 16.93 -5.95
CA PHE A 155 15.94 18.39 -5.79
C PHE A 155 17.03 18.91 -4.85
N VAL A 156 17.30 18.24 -3.74
CA VAL A 156 18.36 18.64 -2.79
C VAL A 156 19.74 18.55 -3.45
N MET A 157 20.01 17.48 -4.20
CA MET A 157 21.27 17.32 -4.92
C MET A 157 21.46 18.40 -6.00
N LEU A 158 20.38 18.76 -6.69
CA LEU A 158 20.42 19.77 -7.76
C LEU A 158 20.65 21.18 -7.17
N LEU A 159 19.99 21.51 -6.06
CA LEU A 159 20.24 22.76 -5.34
C LEU A 159 21.68 22.85 -4.81
N ALA A 160 22.20 21.76 -4.22
CA ALA A 160 23.59 21.71 -3.75
C ALA A 160 24.59 21.93 -4.90
N ALA A 161 24.35 21.31 -6.06
CA ALA A 161 25.18 21.48 -7.24
C ALA A 161 25.17 22.92 -7.78
N LEU A 162 23.99 23.56 -7.84
CA LEU A 162 23.87 24.96 -8.27
C LEU A 162 24.54 25.91 -7.28
N SER A 163 24.38 25.69 -5.97
CA SER A 163 25.07 26.46 -4.95
C SER A 163 26.59 26.31 -5.03
N TRP A 164 27.08 25.09 -5.31
CA TRP A 164 28.51 24.84 -5.51
C TRP A 164 29.06 25.58 -6.73
N GLN A 165 28.33 25.52 -7.86
CA GLN A 165 28.70 26.27 -9.07
C GLN A 165 28.73 27.77 -8.81
N TYR A 166 27.70 28.31 -8.17
CA TYR A 166 27.64 29.74 -7.82
C TYR A 166 28.82 30.19 -6.94
N LEU A 167 29.15 29.40 -5.91
CA LEU A 167 30.27 29.72 -5.01
C LEU A 167 31.61 29.63 -5.75
N SER A 168 31.79 28.62 -6.61
CA SER A 168 33.02 28.49 -7.42
C SER A 168 33.21 29.65 -8.38
N THR A 169 32.13 30.14 -9.01
CA THR A 169 32.19 31.31 -9.89
C THR A 169 32.49 32.61 -9.12
N LEU A 170 31.94 32.76 -7.91
CA LEU A 170 32.25 33.91 -7.05
C LEU A 170 33.71 33.91 -6.58
N SER A 171 34.26 32.73 -6.29
CA SER A 171 35.68 32.58 -5.94
C SER A 171 36.58 33.02 -7.09
N GLN A 172 36.31 32.55 -8.31
CA GLN A 172 37.09 32.92 -9.51
C GLN A 172 37.01 34.41 -9.81
N VAL A 173 35.81 35.00 -9.77
CA VAL A 173 35.62 36.44 -9.98
C VAL A 173 36.38 37.25 -8.91
N THR A 174 36.36 36.78 -7.66
CA THR A 174 37.09 37.45 -6.56
C THR A 174 38.61 37.39 -6.78
N GLU A 175 39.14 36.25 -7.22
CA GLU A 175 40.56 36.11 -7.58
C GLU A 175 40.95 37.02 -8.75
N ASP A 176 40.12 37.10 -9.79
CA ASP A 176 40.35 37.96 -10.96
C ASP A 176 40.37 39.46 -10.59
N TYR A 177 39.52 39.91 -9.67
CA TYR A 177 39.51 41.30 -9.16
C TYR A 177 40.76 41.63 -8.34
N VAL A 178 41.25 40.68 -7.53
CA VAL A 178 42.47 40.87 -6.75
C VAL A 178 43.69 40.98 -7.67
N GLN A 179 43.72 40.20 -8.75
CA GLN A 179 44.83 40.17 -9.70
C GLN A 179 44.87 41.40 -10.65
N THR A 180 43.72 42.02 -10.94
CA THR A 180 43.65 43.27 -11.72
C THR A 180 43.88 44.54 -10.90
N GLY A 181 43.83 44.46 -9.56
CA GLY A 181 44.11 45.59 -8.66
C GLY A 181 45.59 45.82 -8.34
N GLU A 182 46.49 44.91 -8.74
CA GLU A 182 47.94 45.00 -8.51
C GLU A 182 48.75 45.54 -9.72
N HIS A 183 48.09 46.12 -10.73
CA HIS A 183 48.73 46.78 -11.87
C HIS A 183 48.42 48.27 -11.99
#